data_AF-A0AAE1K0W8-F1
#
_entry.id   AF-A0AAE1K0W8-F1
#
_cell.length_a   1.000
_cell.length_b   1.000
_cell.length_c   1.000
_cell.angle_alpha   90.00
_cell.angle_beta   90.00
_cell.angle_gamma   90.00
#
_symmetry.space_group_name_H-M   'P 1'
#
loop_
_entity.id
_entity.type
_entity.pdbx_description
1 polymer ?
#
loop_
_entity_poly.entity_id
_entity_poly.type
_entity_poly.pdbx_seq_one_letter_code
_entity_poly.pdbx_strand_id
1 'polypeptide(L)'
;MDIDYAIRKNEPPSITVTSTPDQVDLYEKWERSNCFSVMFIKTSISAGIRGSVEQHNKIRPLLKAIDEQLWTSDKTFTDTLIMKFHP
;
A
#
# COMPACT_ATOMS: atom_id res chain seq x y z
N MET A 1 -2.40 -0.55 -19.76
CA MET A 1 -2.45 -1.32 -18.50
C MET A 1 -3.02 -0.39 -17.44
N ASP A 2 -4.06 -0.83 -16.73
CA ASP A 2 -4.73 -0.02 -15.72
C ASP A 2 -3.99 -0.16 -14.38
N ILE A 3 -3.02 0.71 -14.13
CA ILE A 3 -2.02 0.54 -13.06
C ILE A 3 -2.64 0.77 -11.69
N ASP A 4 -3.60 1.69 -11.58
CA ASP A 4 -4.25 2.07 -10.33
C ASP A 4 -5.53 1.26 -10.04
N TYR A 5 -5.82 0.24 -10.84
CA TYR A 5 -7.04 -0.56 -10.73
C TYR A 5 -7.20 -1.18 -9.33
N ALA A 6 -6.14 -1.76 -8.77
CA ALA A 6 -6.13 -2.36 -7.43
C ALA A 6 -6.21 -1.32 -6.30
N ILE A 7 -5.90 -0.04 -6.60
CA ILE A 7 -6.08 1.08 -5.68
C ILE A 7 -7.56 1.47 -5.64
N ARG A 8 -8.19 1.61 -6.81
CA ARG A 8 -9.59 2.06 -6.95
C ARG A 8 -10.62 0.98 -6.60
N LYS A 9 -10.28 -0.30 -6.77
CA LYS A 9 -11.20 -1.43 -6.53
C LYS A 9 -10.79 -2.25 -5.31
N ASN A 10 -11.78 -2.85 -4.65
CA ASN A 10 -11.53 -3.83 -3.60
C ASN A 10 -10.95 -5.12 -4.22
N GLU A 11 -10.28 -5.91 -3.40
CA GLU A 11 -9.83 -7.24 -3.79
C GLU A 11 -11.03 -8.08 -4.26
N PRO A 12 -11.02 -8.59 -5.50
CA PRO A 12 -12.05 -9.49 -5.98
C PRO A 12 -11.96 -10.84 -5.24
N PRO A 13 -13.05 -11.62 -5.24
CA PRO A 13 -13.01 -12.98 -4.71
C PRO A 13 -11.90 -13.80 -5.38
N SER A 14 -11.24 -14.66 -4.59
CA SER A 14 -10.27 -15.60 -5.12
C SER A 14 -10.90 -16.47 -6.21
N ILE A 15 -10.15 -16.73 -7.27
CA ILE A 15 -10.56 -17.65 -8.33
C ILE A 15 -10.79 -19.04 -7.73
N THR A 16 -11.91 -19.66 -8.08
CA THR A 16 -12.24 -21.05 -7.74
C THR A 16 -12.42 -21.86 -9.03
N VAL A 17 -12.50 -23.19 -8.89
CA VAL A 17 -12.78 -24.10 -10.02
C VAL A 17 -14.11 -23.82 -10.74
N THR A 18 -15.02 -23.07 -10.11
CA THR A 18 -16.32 -22.68 -10.69
C THR A 18 -16.32 -21.25 -11.23
N SER A 19 -15.18 -20.54 -11.21
CA SER A 19 -15.11 -19.17 -11.69
C SER A 19 -15.34 -19.08 -13.19
N THR A 20 -16.06 -18.05 -13.62
CA THR A 20 -16.24 -17.75 -15.05
C THR A 20 -14.97 -17.14 -15.63
N PRO A 21 -14.75 -17.22 -16.96
CA PRO A 21 -13.63 -16.55 -17.61
C PRO A 21 -13.55 -15.05 -17.26
N ASP A 22 -14.69 -14.36 -17.23
CA ASP A 22 -14.75 -12.94 -16.85
C ASP A 22 -14.27 -12.68 -15.41
N GLN A 23 -14.56 -13.59 -14.48
CA GLN A 23 -14.08 -13.48 -13.09
C GLN A 23 -12.57 -13.70 -12.98
N VAL A 24 -12.03 -14.64 -13.77
CA VAL A 24 -10.59 -14.89 -13.87
C VAL A 24 -9.89 -13.65 -14.43
N ASP A 25 -10.36 -13.11 -15.56
CA ASP A 25 -9.79 -11.92 -16.18
C ASP A 25 -9.81 -10.71 -15.23
N LEU A 26 -10.90 -10.55 -14.46
CA LEU A 26 -11.03 -9.48 -13.48
C LEU A 26 -10.01 -9.62 -12.34
N TYR A 27 -9.83 -10.85 -11.84
CA TYR A 27 -8.87 -11.15 -10.79
C TYR A 27 -7.44 -10.96 -11.29
N GLU A 28 -7.08 -11.48 -12.46
CA GLU A 28 -5.74 -11.31 -13.04
C GLU A 28 -5.41 -9.84 -13.29
N LYS A 29 -6.37 -9.07 -13.81
CA LYS A 29 -6.21 -7.62 -13.98
C LYS A 29 -5.95 -6.93 -12.64
N TRP A 30 -6.68 -7.32 -11.59
CA TRP A 30 -6.48 -6.80 -10.25
C TRP A 30 -5.11 -7.17 -9.69
N GLU A 31 -4.73 -8.45 -9.77
CA GLU A 31 -3.48 -8.96 -9.22
C GLU A 31 -2.26 -8.34 -9.89
N ARG A 32 -2.31 -8.16 -11.22
CA ARG A 32 -1.24 -7.49 -11.96
C ARG A 32 -1.06 -6.02 -11.56
N SER A 33 -2.18 -5.31 -11.34
CA SER A 33 -2.15 -3.92 -10.84
C SER A 33 -1.65 -3.86 -9.39
N ASN A 34 -2.07 -4.81 -8.54
CA ASN A 34 -1.62 -4.93 -7.16
C ASN A 34 -0.10 -5.14 -7.07
N CYS A 35 0.41 -6.17 -7.76
CA CYS A 35 1.83 -6.52 -7.75
C CYS A 35 2.70 -5.36 -8.26
N PHE A 36 2.31 -4.73 -9.38
CA PHE A 36 3.03 -3.60 -9.93
C PHE A 36 3.05 -2.40 -8.97
N SER A 37 1.89 -2.05 -8.38
CA SER A 37 1.79 -0.91 -7.46
C SER A 37 2.59 -1.14 -6.18
N VAL A 38 2.56 -2.36 -5.62
CA VAL A 38 3.35 -2.72 -4.44
C VAL A 38 4.84 -2.58 -4.74
N MET A 39 5.31 -3.13 -5.85
CA MET A 39 6.71 -3.05 -6.23
C MET A 39 7.16 -1.60 -6.45
N PHE A 40 6.36 -0.81 -7.18
CA PHE A 40 6.63 0.60 -7.44
C PHE A 40 6.76 1.42 -6.16
N ILE A 41 5.82 1.24 -5.22
CA ILE A 41 5.87 1.96 -3.94
C ILE A 41 7.08 1.51 -3.11
N LYS A 42 7.33 0.20 -2.97
CA LYS A 42 8.49 -0.32 -2.23
C LYS A 42 9.82 0.18 -2.78
N THR A 43 9.93 0.40 -4.09
CA THR A 43 11.14 0.99 -4.70
C THR A 43 11.22 2.51 -4.54
N SER A 44 10.09 3.20 -4.36
CA SER A 44 10.03 4.66 -4.31
C SER A 44 10.10 5.22 -2.87
N ILE A 45 9.81 4.40 -1.86
CA ILE A 45 9.87 4.82 -0.45
C ILE A 45 11.30 4.95 0.06
N SER A 46 11.51 5.89 0.99
CA SER A 46 12.80 6.11 1.62
C SER A 46 13.17 4.97 2.60
N ALA A 47 14.47 4.79 2.83
CA ALA A 47 14.99 3.73 3.70
C ALA A 47 14.43 3.81 5.14
N GLY A 48 14.06 5.00 5.62
CA GLY A 48 13.53 5.21 6.97
C GLY A 48 12.16 4.58 7.22
N ILE A 49 11.34 4.42 6.19
CA ILE A 49 10.02 3.77 6.29
C ILE A 49 10.00 2.37 5.66
N ARG A 50 11.03 2.01 4.90
CA ARG A 50 11.12 0.75 4.16
C ARG A 50 10.88 -0.49 5.03
N GLY A 51 11.45 -0.53 6.25
CA GLY A 51 11.30 -1.67 7.16
C GLY A 51 9.85 -2.00 7.54
N SER A 52 9.01 -0.98 7.76
CA SER A 52 7.61 -1.16 8.13
C SER A 52 6.73 -1.56 6.95
N VAL A 53 7.18 -1.26 5.74
CA VAL A 53 6.39 -1.32 4.51
C VAL A 53 6.72 -2.57 3.67
N GLU A 54 7.92 -3.14 3.82
CA GLU A 54 8.39 -4.36 3.13
C GLU A 54 7.51 -5.60 3.38
N GLN A 55 6.85 -5.71 4.54
CA GLN A 55 6.01 -6.87 4.88
C GLN A 55 4.68 -6.95 4.10
N HIS A 56 4.25 -5.87 3.46
CA HIS A 56 2.94 -5.82 2.79
C HIS A 56 3.05 -6.22 1.32
N ASN A 57 2.32 -7.26 0.94
CA ASN A 57 2.26 -7.79 -0.44
C ASN A 57 0.98 -7.36 -1.19
N LYS A 58 0.11 -6.60 -0.52
CA LYS A 58 -1.12 -6.03 -1.08
C LYS A 58 -1.08 -4.51 -0.97
N ILE A 59 -1.55 -3.84 -2.01
CA ILE A 59 -1.48 -2.38 -2.13
C ILE A 59 -2.28 -1.65 -1.06
N ARG A 60 -3.46 -2.16 -0.69
CA ARG A 60 -4.31 -1.54 0.34
C ARG A 60 -3.68 -1.51 1.74
N PRO A 61 -3.23 -2.65 2.31
CA PRO A 61 -2.55 -2.61 3.61
C PRO A 61 -1.21 -1.89 3.54
N LEU A 62 -0.51 -1.92 2.41
CA LEU A 62 0.71 -1.13 2.19
C LEU A 62 0.45 0.37 2.33
N LEU A 63 -0.58 0.89 1.65
CA LEU A 63 -0.97 2.30 1.71
C LEU A 63 -1.40 2.70 3.12
N LYS A 64 -2.13 1.83 3.83
CA LYS A 64 -2.53 2.06 5.23
C LYS A 64 -1.31 2.17 6.17
N ALA A 65 -0.33 1.28 6.01
CA ALA A 65 0.89 1.31 6.81
C ALA A 65 1.72 2.58 6.55
N ILE A 66 1.76 3.04 5.30
CA ILE A 66 2.43 4.31 4.94
C ILE A 66 1.72 5.48 5.62
N ASP A 67 0.40 5.54 5.56
CA ASP A 67 -0.40 6.61 6.18
C ASP A 67 -0.21 6.65 7.71
N GLU A 68 -0.26 5.48 8.37
CA GLU A 68 -0.01 5.35 9.81
C GLU A 68 1.42 5.79 10.21
N GLN A 69 2.42 5.45 9.39
CA GLN A 69 3.80 5.83 9.65
C GLN A 69 4.07 7.31 9.40
N LEU A 70 3.44 7.90 8.38
CA LEU A 70 3.50 9.34 8.12
C LEU A 70 2.85 10.13 9.27
N TRP A 71 1.67 9.71 9.70
CA TRP A 71 0.98 10.31 10.85
C TRP A 71 1.83 10.25 12.12
N THR A 72 2.44 9.10 12.40
CA THR A 72 3.32 8.93 13.56
C THR A 72 4.56 9.83 13.45
N SER A 73 5.18 9.90 12.26
CA SER A 73 6.35 10.72 12.03
C SER A 73 6.05 12.21 12.24
N ASP A 74 4.92 12.70 11.72
CA ASP A 74 4.51 14.09 11.86
C ASP A 74 4.29 14.46 13.34
N LYS A 75 3.61 13.58 14.09
CA LYS A 75 3.43 13.76 15.54
C LYS A 75 4.76 13.80 16.30
N THR A 76 5.69 12.89 16.01
CA THR A 76 7.01 12.90 16.66
C THR A 76 7.81 14.16 16.33
N PHE A 77 7.65 14.70 15.12
CA PHE A 77 8.27 15.94 14.71
C PHE A 77 7.67 17.13 15.47
N THR A 78 6.34 17.22 15.61
CA THR A 78 5.69 18.27 16.38
C THR A 78 6.09 18.23 17.86
N ASP A 79 6.14 17.04 18.47
CA ASP A 79 6.52 16.89 19.89
C ASP A 79 7.98 17.31 20.11
N THR A 80 8.88 16.92 19.20
CA THR A 80 10.29 17.34 19.23
C THR A 80 10.44 18.85 19.07
N LEU A 81 9.63 19.46 18.20
CA LEU A 81 9.65 20.90 17.97
C LEU A 81 9.16 21.64 19.23
N ILE A 82 8.02 21.23 19.80
CA ILE A 82 7.47 21.81 21.03
C ILE A 82 8.49 21.73 22.17
N MET A 83 9.14 20.58 22.35
CA MET A 83 10.16 20.39 23.38
C MET A 83 11.39 21.30 23.20
N LYS A 84 11.77 21.61 21.96
CA LYS A 84 12.87 22.56 21.66
C LYS A 84 12.50 24.03 21.88
N PHE A 85 11.21 24.35 21.89
CA PHE A 85 10.69 25.70 22.13
C PHE A 85 10.02 25.87 23.50
N HIS A 86 10.10 24.88 24.37
CA HIS A 86 9.80 25.05 25.79
C HIS A 86 11.05 25.61 26.50
N PRO A 87 10.96 26.80 27.14
CA PRO A 87 12.07 27.43 27.86
C PRO A 87 12.47 26.70 29.14
#